data_AF-A0AAD5TE46-F1
#
_entry.id   AF-A0AAD5TE46-F1
#
_cell.length_a   1.000
_cell.length_b   1.000
_cell.length_c   1.000
_cell.angle_alpha   90.00
_cell.angle_beta   90.00
_cell.angle_gamma   90.00
#
_symmetry.space_group_name_H-M   'P 1'
#
loop_
_entity.id
_entity.type
_entity.pdbx_description
1 polymer ?
#
loop_
_entity_poly.entity_id
_entity_poly.type
_entity_poly.pdbx_seq_one_letter_code
_entity_poly.pdbx_strand_id
1 'polypeptide(L)'
;MHQKAILFGDTTVARDILLETNPRAIKSPGAKTAGFSEHVWTTNRLEIVMRGNAMKFGQNEELKRVLLQSGNATMVEASPDDRIW
;
A
#
# COMPACT_ATOMS: atom_id res chain seq x y z
N MET A 1 -3.49 -2.52 0.59
CA MET A 1 -4.90 -2.73 0.23
C MET A 1 -5.84 -2.78 1.44
N HIS A 2 -5.47 -3.42 2.55
CA HIS A 2 -6.29 -3.46 3.78
C HIS A 2 -6.81 -2.07 4.21
N GLN A 3 -5.91 -1.09 4.40
CA GLN A 3 -6.29 0.25 4.84
C GLN A 3 -7.17 1.01 3.83
N LYS A 4 -7.10 0.67 2.54
CA LYS A 4 -8.02 1.20 1.53
C LYS A 4 -9.43 0.65 1.76
N ALA A 5 -9.55 -0.66 2.01
CA ALA A 5 -10.83 -1.27 2.33
C ALA A 5 -11.45 -0.68 3.62
N ILE A 6 -10.63 -0.49 4.66
CA ILE A 6 -11.04 0.20 5.89
C ILE A 6 -11.52 1.63 5.64
N LEU A 7 -10.80 2.41 4.82
CA LEU A 7 -11.17 3.80 4.48
C LEU A 7 -12.58 3.90 3.88
N PHE A 8 -12.99 2.91 3.11
CA PHE A 8 -14.32 2.85 2.48
C PHE A 8 -15.34 2.01 3.26
N GLY A 9 -15.00 1.56 4.46
CA GLY A 9 -15.89 0.78 5.33
C GLY A 9 -16.13 -0.67 4.88
N ASP A 10 -15.35 -1.19 3.92
CA ASP A 10 -15.46 -2.56 3.41
C ASP A 10 -14.68 -3.52 4.31
N THR A 11 -15.27 -3.83 5.47
CA THR A 11 -14.65 -4.69 6.49
C THR A 11 -14.49 -6.13 6.04
N THR A 12 -15.36 -6.61 5.14
CA THR A 12 -15.26 -7.94 4.53
C THR A 12 -13.99 -8.03 3.68
N VAL A 13 -13.80 -7.11 2.73
CA VAL A 13 -12.59 -7.10 1.90
C VAL A 13 -11.34 -6.82 2.74
N ALA A 14 -11.43 -5.97 3.77
CA ALA A 14 -10.32 -5.73 4.68
C ALA A 14 -9.88 -7.04 5.38
N ARG A 15 -10.83 -7.79 5.94
CA ARG A 15 -10.56 -9.08 6.58
C ARG A 15 -9.95 -10.08 5.60
N ASP A 16 -10.52 -10.21 4.41
CA ASP A 16 -10.05 -11.18 3.43
C ASP A 16 -8.62 -10.84 2.95
N ILE A 17 -8.30 -9.55 2.79
CA ILE A 17 -6.93 -9.09 2.52
C ILE A 17 -5.97 -9.44 3.67
N LEU A 18 -6.42 -9.37 4.92
CA LEU A 18 -5.58 -9.66 6.08
C LEU A 18 -5.24 -11.15 6.21
N LEU A 19 -6.12 -12.03 5.71
CA LEU A 19 -5.96 -13.48 5.75
C LEU A 19 -5.19 -14.03 4.55
N GLU A 20 -5.11 -13.27 3.46
CA GLU A 20 -4.36 -13.65 2.26
C GLU A 20 -2.86 -13.35 2.41
N THR A 21 -2.02 -14.20 1.85
CA THR A 21 -0.55 -14.06 1.88
C THR A 21 0.05 -13.81 0.50
N ASN A 22 -0.67 -14.16 -0.57
CA ASN A 22 -0.25 -13.92 -1.94
C ASN A 22 -0.49 -12.44 -2.35
N PRO A 23 0.56 -11.64 -2.62
CA PRO A 23 0.41 -10.23 -2.97
C PRO A 23 -0.44 -9.98 -4.22
N ARG A 24 -0.41 -10.87 -5.21
CA ARG A 24 -1.25 -10.75 -6.41
C ARG A 24 -2.72 -10.94 -6.07
N ALA A 25 -3.02 -11.92 -5.22
CA ALA A 25 -4.37 -12.19 -4.74
C ALA A 25 -4.90 -11.05 -3.85
N ILE A 26 -4.03 -10.37 -3.09
CA ILE A 26 -4.41 -9.16 -2.31
C ILE A 26 -4.74 -7.97 -3.22
N LYS A 27 -4.05 -7.81 -4.35
CA LYS A 27 -4.20 -6.63 -5.23
C LYS A 27 -5.59 -6.56 -5.88
N SER A 28 -6.17 -7.71 -6.28
CA SER A 28 -7.45 -7.74 -7.00
C SER A 28 -8.66 -7.32 -6.14
N PRO A 29 -8.89 -7.87 -4.93
CA PRO A 29 -9.98 -7.44 -4.04
C PRO A 29 -9.85 -5.97 -3.59
N GLY A 30 -8.63 -5.51 -3.32
CA GLY A 30 -8.38 -4.10 -2.96
C GLY A 30 -8.69 -3.11 -4.10
N ALA A 31 -8.71 -3.56 -5.35
CA ALA A 31 -9.18 -2.76 -6.48
C ALA A 31 -10.72 -2.66 -6.53
N LYS A 32 -11.42 -3.66 -6.00
CA LYS A 32 -12.89 -3.80 -6.02
C LYS A 32 -13.59 -3.43 -4.71
N THR A 33 -12.90 -2.69 -3.84
CA THR A 33 -13.45 -2.20 -2.57
C THR A 33 -14.79 -1.47 -2.79
N ALA A 34 -15.83 -1.89 -2.06
CA ALA A 34 -17.13 -1.27 -2.11
C ALA A 34 -17.07 0.20 -1.65
N GLY A 35 -17.88 1.08 -2.26
CA GLY A 35 -17.92 2.49 -1.90
C GLY A 35 -16.70 3.31 -2.30
N PHE A 36 -15.83 2.77 -3.18
CA PHE A 36 -14.65 3.47 -3.65
C PHE A 36 -14.97 4.82 -4.30
N SER A 37 -14.27 5.86 -3.85
CA SER A 37 -14.27 7.18 -4.44
C SER A 37 -12.82 7.61 -4.72
N GLU A 38 -12.53 7.91 -5.99
CA GLU A 38 -11.19 8.35 -6.41
C GLU A 38 -10.77 9.64 -5.69
N HIS A 39 -11.70 10.57 -5.46
CA HIS A 39 -11.42 11.80 -4.75
C HIS A 39 -11.02 11.57 -3.29
N VAL A 40 -11.76 10.69 -2.60
CA VAL A 40 -11.42 10.31 -1.22
C VAL A 40 -10.10 9.54 -1.20
N TRP A 41 -9.88 8.64 -2.16
CA TRP A 41 -8.65 7.87 -2.23
C TRP A 41 -7.42 8.73 -2.50
N THR A 42 -7.46 9.62 -3.48
CA THR A 42 -6.35 10.53 -3.81
C THR A 42 -5.98 11.43 -2.65
N THR A 43 -6.98 11.88 -1.87
CA THR A 43 -6.76 12.70 -0.66
C THR A 43 -6.06 11.93 0.46
N ASN A 44 -6.29 10.62 0.60
CA ASN A 44 -5.81 9.82 1.75
C ASN A 44 -4.66 8.86 1.42
N ARG A 45 -4.46 8.48 0.15
CA ARG A 45 -3.56 7.40 -0.27
C ARG A 45 -2.11 7.62 0.13
N LEU A 46 -1.65 8.86 0.07
CA LEU A 46 -0.26 9.19 0.38
C LEU A 46 0.05 8.89 1.84
N GLU A 47 -0.77 9.37 2.77
CA GLU A 47 -0.60 9.13 4.20
C GLU A 47 -0.67 7.63 4.52
N ILE A 48 -1.65 6.93 3.95
CA ILE A 48 -1.81 5.49 4.14
C ILE A 48 -0.56 4.72 3.67
N VAL A 49 -0.02 5.06 2.49
CA VAL A 49 1.17 4.43 1.94
C VAL A 49 2.42 4.79 2.74
N MET A 50 2.57 6.03 3.20
CA MET A 50 3.67 6.45 4.05
C MET A 50 3.69 5.69 5.38
N ARG A 51 2.55 5.61 6.08
CA ARG A 51 2.42 4.84 7.32
C ARG A 51 2.75 3.36 7.08
N GLY A 52 2.25 2.78 5.99
CA GLY A 52 2.56 1.40 5.59
C GLY A 52 4.05 1.18 5.36
N ASN A 53 4.72 2.08 4.64
CA ASN A 53 6.16 1.99 4.40
C ASN A 53 6.96 2.19 5.69
N ALA A 54 6.62 3.18 6.52
CA ALA A 54 7.27 3.40 7.80
C ALA A 54 7.20 2.14 8.69
N MET A 55 6.04 1.48 8.75
CA MET A 55 5.90 0.19 9.45
C MET A 55 6.69 -0.93 8.77
N LYS A 56 6.65 -1.06 7.45
CA LYS A 56 7.36 -2.11 6.68
C LYS A 56 8.87 -2.06 6.94
N PHE A 57 9.47 -0.88 6.80
CA PHE A 57 10.90 -0.71 7.01
C PHE A 57 11.26 -0.58 8.50
N GLY A 58 10.35 -0.13 9.35
CA GLY A 58 10.57 -0.08 10.80
C GLY A 58 10.57 -1.46 11.47
N GLN A 59 9.77 -2.41 10.98
CA GLN A 59 9.65 -3.75 11.57
C GLN A 59 10.72 -4.75 11.10
N ASN A 60 11.41 -4.47 9.99
CA ASN A 60 12.38 -5.38 9.39
C ASN A 60 13.73 -4.67 9.20
N GLU A 61 14.69 -4.99 10.05
CA GLU A 61 16.02 -4.35 10.09
C GLU A 61 16.84 -4.58 8.80
N GLU A 62 16.67 -5.72 8.13
CA GLU A 62 17.34 -5.97 6.85
C GLU A 62 16.83 -5.02 5.77
N LEU A 63 15.50 -4.90 5.62
CA LEU A 63 14.89 -4.00 4.65
C LEU A 63 15.24 -2.54 4.97
N LYS A 64 15.24 -2.16 6.24
CA LYS A 64 15.65 -0.83 6.70
C LYS A 64 17.07 -0.51 6.27
N ARG A 65 18.00 -1.44 6.48
CA ARG A 65 19.39 -1.29 6.08
C ARG A 65 19.50 -1.08 4.56
N VAL A 66 18.79 -1.88 3.77
CA VAL A 66 18.77 -1.75 2.30
C VAL A 66 18.25 -0.37 1.88
N LEU A 67 17.18 0.13 2.52
CA LEU A 67 16.65 1.46 2.25
C LEU A 67 17.66 2.58 2.58
N LEU A 68 18.30 2.49 3.75
CA LEU A 68 19.27 3.51 4.19
C LEU A 68 20.57 3.51 3.38
N GLN A 69 20.92 2.38 2.75
CA GLN A 69 22.06 2.30 1.83
C GLN A 69 21.91 3.20 0.60
N SER A 70 20.68 3.59 0.23
CA SER A 70 20.45 4.57 -0.84
C SER A 70 20.97 5.98 -0.51
N GLY A 71 21.26 6.27 0.76
CA GLY A 71 21.81 7.55 1.19
C GLY A 71 20.92 8.72 0.77
N ASN A 72 21.49 9.67 0.03
CA ASN A 72 20.79 10.86 -0.47
C ASN A 72 20.29 10.70 -1.91
N ALA A 73 20.33 9.50 -2.49
CA ALA A 73 19.85 9.27 -3.84
C ALA A 73 18.33 9.40 -3.93
N THR A 74 17.85 10.02 -5.02
CA THR A 74 16.42 10.06 -5.33
C THR A 74 15.96 8.71 -5.86
N MET A 75 15.05 8.05 -5.14
CA MET A 75 14.40 6.83 -5.62
C MET A 75 13.27 7.16 -6.60
N VAL A 76 13.18 6.40 -7.69
CA VAL A 76 12.14 6.54 -8.71
C VAL A 76 11.51 5.18 -9.00
N GLU A 77 10.18 5.14 -9.10
CA GLU A 77 9.44 3.99 -9.62
C GLU A 77 9.49 4.04 -11.15
N ALA A 78 9.93 2.95 -11.78
CA ALA A 78 10.21 2.90 -13.23
C ALA A 78 9.24 1.99 -14.00
N SER A 79 8.13 1.58 -13.38
CA SER A 79 7.07 0.83 -14.05
C SER A 79 6.46 1.63 -15.21
N PRO A 80 6.40 1.08 -16.43
CA PRO A 80 5.73 1.74 -17.56
C PRO A 80 4.21 1.74 -17.41
N ASP A 81 3.68 0.79 -16.63
CA ASP A 81 2.24 0.53 -16.51
C ASP A 81 1.63 1.15 -15.25
N ASP A 82 2.46 1.50 -14.26
CA ASP A 82 2.01 2.10 -13.00
C ASP A 82 2.50 3.55 -12.87
N ARG A 83 1.61 4.49 -13.18
CA ARG A 83 1.89 5.94 -13.10
C ARG A 83 1.65 6.53 -11.72
N ILE A 84 1.09 5.73 -10.82
CA ILE A 84 0.81 6.15 -9.45
C ILE A 84 1.94 5.54 -8.62
N TRP A 85 1.87 4.25 -8.28
CA TRP A 85 2.86 3.45 -7.54
C TRP A 85 2.27 2.07 -7.21
#